data_AF-A0A0D2LYB8-F1
#
_entry.id   AF-A0A0D2LYB8-F1
#
_cell.length_a   1.000
_cell.length_b   1.000
_cell.length_c   1.000
_cell.angle_alpha   90.00
_cell.angle_beta   90.00
_cell.angle_gamma   90.00
#
_symmetry.space_group_name_H-M   'P 1'
#
loop_
_entity.id
_entity.type
_entity.pdbx_description
1 polymer ?
#
loop_
_entity_poly.entity_id
_entity_poly.type
_entity_poly.pdbx_seq_one_letter_code
_entity_poly.pdbx_strand_id
1 'polypeptide(L)' 'IDLYDSGATRHMSGARHRLVNFVETEPRPISAADNRSFSATGRGDMYINLPNGSDGVSRVLL' A
#
# COMPACT_ATOMS: atom_id res chain seq x y z
N ILE A 1 -12.13 -15.02 1.87
CA ILE A 1 -11.18 -13.90 1.73
C ILE A 1 -11.39 -13.06 2.96
N ASP A 2 -10.37 -12.93 3.80
CA ASP A 2 -10.46 -12.18 5.04
C ASP A 2 -9.89 -10.78 4.76
N LEU A 3 -10.73 -9.76 4.94
CA LEU A 3 -10.35 -8.36 4.78
C LEU A 3 -9.91 -7.83 6.14
N TYR A 4 -8.62 -7.59 6.31
CA TYR A 4 -8.06 -7.05 7.53
C TYR A 4 -7.93 -5.54 7.43
N ASP A 5 -8.73 -4.82 8.23
CA ASP A 5 -8.53 -3.39 8.44
C ASP A 5 -7.41 -3.19 9.47
N SER A 6 -6.33 -2.54 9.04
CA SER A 6 -5.17 -2.22 9.89
C SER A 6 -5.30 -0.85 10.57
N GLY A 7 -6.40 -0.11 10.34
CA GLY A 7 -6.55 1.27 10.74
C GLY A 7 -5.63 2.24 10.00
N ALA A 8 -4.95 1.76 8.95
CA ALA A 8 -4.04 2.57 8.15
C ALA A 8 -4.83 3.47 7.19
N THR A 9 -4.60 4.78 7.27
CA THR A 9 -5.17 5.74 6.31
C THR A 9 -4.49 5.70 4.96
N ARG A 10 -3.33 5.04 4.87
CA ARG A 10 -2.56 4.88 3.63
C ARG A 10 -1.93 3.50 3.58
N HIS A 11 -2.12 2.81 2.46
CA HIS A 11 -1.57 1.47 2.26
C HIS A 11 -0.05 1.52 2.09
N MET A 12 0.67 0.64 2.80
CA MET A 12 2.11 0.45 2.62
C MET A 12 2.36 -0.67 1.61
N SER A 13 3.15 -0.40 0.56
CA SER A 13 3.46 -1.38 -0.47
C SER A 13 4.95 -1.40 -0.79
N GLY A 14 5.54 -2.60 -0.84
CA GLY A 14 6.91 -2.82 -1.32
C GLY A 14 7.04 -2.77 -2.85
N ALA A 15 5.92 -2.73 -3.59
CA ALA A 15 5.91 -2.75 -5.05
C ALA A 15 6.13 -1.34 -5.64
N ARG A 16 7.27 -0.71 -5.33
CA ARG A 16 7.63 0.66 -5.77
C ARG A 16 7.39 0.90 -7.26
N HIS A 17 7.74 -0.08 -8.11
CA HIS A 17 7.60 0.00 -9.57
C HIS A 17 6.15 0.10 -10.07
N ARG A 18 5.15 -0.13 -9.20
CA ARG A 18 3.72 -0.01 -9.53
C ARG A 18 3.11 1.33 -9.14
N LEU A 19 3.87 2.20 -8.46
CA LEU A 19 3.43 3.53 -8.11
C LEU A 19 3.49 4.43 -9.35
N VAL A 20 2.36 4.97 -9.78
CA VAL A 20 2.24 5.68 -11.06
C VAL A 20 2.88 7.07 -11.04
N ASN A 21 3.04 7.64 -9.86
CA ASN A 21 3.57 8.98 -9.61
C ASN A 21 4.52 8.95 -8.40
N PHE A 22 5.41 7.96 -8.37
CA PHE A 22 6.38 7.80 -7.28
C PHE A 22 7.18 9.09 -7.06
N VAL A 23 7.21 9.53 -5.81
CA VAL A 23 8.07 10.60 -5.31
C VAL A 23 8.88 10.03 -4.15
N GLU A 24 10.20 10.16 -4.26
CA GLU A 24 11.12 9.84 -3.17
C GLU A 24 10.94 10.81 -2.01
N THR A 25 11.05 10.32 -0.79
CA THR A 25 10.93 11.12 0.43
C THR A 25 12.04 10.77 1.38
N GLU A 26 12.37 11.69 2.30
CA GLU A 26 13.24 11.38 3.43
C GLU A 26 12.78 10.09 4.13
N PRO A 27 13.69 9.14 4.40
CA PRO A 27 13.35 7.87 5.04
C PRO A 27 12.61 8.11 6.37
N ARG A 28 11.38 7.59 6.47
CA ARG A 28 10.58 7.66 7.70
C ARG A 28 10.55 6.27 8.35
N PRO A 29 11.11 6.10 9.56
CA PRO A 29 11.07 4.82 10.25
C PRO A 29 9.64 4.47 10.67
N ILE A 30 9.29 3.21 10.51
CA ILE A 30 8.02 2.59 10.87
C ILE A 30 8.34 1.39 11.74
N SER A 31 7.79 1.39 12.95
CA SER A 31 7.93 0.28 13.89
C SER A 31 6.90 -0.81 13.57
N ALA A 32 7.39 -2.03 13.39
CA ALA A 32 6.56 -3.22 13.29
C ALA A 32 6.24 -3.77 14.69
N ALA A 33 5.18 -4.59 14.77
CA ALA A 33 4.75 -5.22 16.02
C ALA A 33 5.80 -6.21 16.60
N ASP A 34 6.73 -6.71 15.78
CA ASP A 34 7.81 -7.62 16.18
C ASP A 34 9.08 -6.89 16.68
N ASN A 35 8.95 -5.62 17.07
CA ASN A 35 10.05 -4.73 17.48
C ASN A 35 11.11 -4.48 16.39
N ARG A 36 10.84 -4.82 15.13
CA ARG A 36 11.68 -4.41 14.01
C ARG A 36 11.23 -3.06 13.49
N SER A 37 12.12 -2.40 12.74
CA SER A 37 11.77 -1.17 12.02
C SER A 37 12.13 -1.30 10.55
N PHE A 38 11.33 -0.66 9.71
CA PHE A 38 11.62 -0.46 8.30
C PHE A 38 11.35 1.00 7.94
N SER A 39 11.89 1.48 6.83
CA SER A 39 11.73 2.88 6.43
C SER A 39 10.84 3.01 5.20
N ALA A 40 9.85 3.90 5.25
CA ALA A 40 9.18 4.39 4.06
C ALA A 40 10.09 5.39 3.34
N THR A 41 10.46 5.08 2.10
CA THR A 41 11.41 5.88 1.29
C THR A 41 10.73 6.66 0.17
N GLY A 42 9.42 6.54 0.03
CA GLY A 42 8.68 7.31 -0.95
C GLY A 42 7.19 7.08 -0.87
N ARG A 43 6.47 7.79 -1.71
CA ARG A 43 5.01 7.76 -1.79
C ARG A 43 4.55 7.85 -3.25
N GLY A 44 3.35 7.38 -3.50
CA GLY A 44 2.66 7.51 -4.77
C GLY A 44 1.33 6.79 -4.68
N ASP A 45 0.63 6.78 -5.79
CA ASP A 45 -0.67 6.15 -5.92
C ASP A 45 -0.52 4.81 -6.65
N MET A 46 -1.33 3.83 -6.28
CA MET A 46 -1.28 2.49 -6.87
C MET A 46 -2.67 2.06 -7.33
N TYR A 47 -2.76 1.63 -8.59
CA TYR A 47 -3.95 0.92 -9.03
C TYR A 47 -3.91 -0.53 -8.55
N ILE A 48 -4.95 -0.95 -7.86
CA ILE A 48 -5.18 -2.36 -7.53
C ILE A 48 -6.45 -2.86 -8.22
N ASN A 49 -6.42 -4.15 -8.57
CA ASN A 49 -7.56 -4.84 -9.15
C ASN A 49 -8.18 -5.69 -8.03
N LEU A 50 -9.38 -5.30 -7.59
CA LEU A 50 -10.11 -5.97 -6.53
C LEU A 50 -11.18 -6.88 -7.15
N PRO A 51 -11.19 -8.19 -6.87
CA PRO A 51 -12.27 -9.05 -7.31
C PRO A 51 -13.58 -8.64 -6.63
N ASN A 52 -14.63 -8.39 -7.42
CA ASN A 52 -15.95 -7.95 -6.96
C ASN A 52 -17.00 -9.05 -7.18
N GLY A 53 -16.70 -10.27 -6.73
CA GLY A 53 -17.62 -11.41 -6.86
C GLY A 53 -18.04 -11.70 -8.30
N SER A 54 -19.35 -11.82 -8.54
CA SER A 54 -19.94 -12.04 -9.86
C SER A 54 -19.84 -10.83 -10.79
N ASP A 55 -19.56 -9.64 -10.23
CA ASP A 55 -19.56 -8.38 -10.98
C ASP A 55 -18.18 -8.08 -11.60
N GLY A 56 -17.24 -9.03 -11.53
CA GLY A 56 -15.94 -8.97 -12.18
C GLY A 56 -14.85 -8.35 -11.32
N VAL A 57 -14.08 -7.41 -11.88
CA VAL A 57 -12.90 -6.81 -11.25
C VAL A 57 -13.04 -5.30 -11.22
N SER A 58 -12.92 -4.72 -10.04
CA SER A 58 -12.92 -3.27 -9.82
C SER A 58 -11.48 -2.74 -9.78
N ARG A 59 -11.21 -1.68 -10.54
CA ARG A 59 -9.92 -0.99 -10.49
C ARG A 59 -10.00 0.18 -9.49
N VAL A 60 -9.26 0.08 -8.41
CA VAL A 60 -9.26 1.06 -7.30
C VAL A 60 -7.90 1.76 -7.24
N LEU A 61 -7.91 3.06 -6.94
CA LEU A 61 -6.70 3.83 -6.68
C LEU A 61 -6.47 3.92 -5.17
N LEU A 62 -5.29 3.47 -4.70
CA LEU A 62 -4.82 3.58 -3.33
C LEU A 62 -3.81 4.72 -3.17
#